data_AF-A0A7K8DCE2-F1
#
_entry.id   AF-A0A7K8DCE2-F1
#
_cell.length_a   1.000
_cell.length_b   1.000
_cell.length_c   1.000
_cell.angle_alpha   90.00
_cell.angle_beta   90.00
_cell.angle_gamma   90.00
#
_symmetry.space_group_name_H-M   'P 1'
#
loop_
_entity.id
_entity.type
_entity.pdbx_description
1 polymer ?
#
loop_
_entity_poly.entity_id
_entity_poly.type
_entity_poly.pdbx_seq_one_letter_code
_entity_poly.pdbx_strand_id
1 'polypeptide(L)'
;MDLCHIPATREKGWYLALMAPNLKGPNYAWLDPSRLYCHPQGLQDCVADLLQPFQGDAIDLVAGVDAMGFILGAAAAATLRKGFLAIRKAGHLCVQTAAQPYTDYSGREKVMEVRTDAISPGLRILLVDQWVETGGTMRAAIELVERLGGVVAAPLCVPTGVAAICIENSEGGKWIQERYKCSHCVPPRLQPRFDQHQ
;
A
#
# COMPACT_ATOMS: atom_id res chain seq x y z
N MET A 1 -8.50 -17.61 18.48
CA MET A 1 -7.45 -16.70 18.98
C MET A 1 -8.12 -15.48 19.57
N ASP A 2 -7.81 -15.16 20.82
CA ASP A 2 -8.19 -13.90 21.47
C ASP A 2 -7.69 -12.71 20.62
N LEU A 3 -8.55 -11.69 20.42
CA LEU A 3 -8.23 -10.48 19.65
C LEU A 3 -7.30 -9.53 20.41
N CYS A 4 -7.11 -9.75 21.71
CA CYS A 4 -6.26 -8.93 22.56
C CYS A 4 -4.96 -9.62 22.99
N HIS A 5 -4.77 -10.90 22.63
CA HIS A 5 -3.57 -11.63 23.00
C HIS A 5 -2.34 -11.13 22.22
N ILE A 6 -1.40 -10.53 22.94
CA ILE A 6 -0.12 -10.07 22.39
C ILE A 6 0.96 -11.12 22.69
N PRO A 7 1.66 -11.66 21.69
CA PRO A 7 2.79 -12.56 21.91
C PRO A 7 3.91 -11.91 22.72
N ALA A 8 4.58 -12.68 23.58
CA ALA A 8 5.70 -12.19 24.39
C ALA A 8 6.89 -11.69 23.54
N THR A 9 7.13 -12.34 22.40
CA THR A 9 8.15 -11.94 21.41
C THR A 9 7.48 -11.47 20.13
N ARG A 10 7.84 -10.26 19.66
CA ARG A 10 7.26 -9.62 18.47
C ARG A 10 8.35 -9.34 17.45
N GLU A 11 8.60 -10.30 16.58
CA GLU A 11 9.44 -10.07 15.38
C GLU A 11 8.65 -9.26 14.34
N LYS A 12 9.36 -8.63 13.38
CA LYS A 12 8.75 -7.92 12.25
C LYS A 12 7.73 -8.84 11.55
N GLY A 13 6.52 -8.33 11.34
CA GLY A 13 5.46 -9.09 10.67
C GLY A 13 4.81 -10.20 11.51
N TRP A 14 4.98 -10.26 12.84
CA TRP A 14 4.29 -11.24 13.70
C TRP A 14 2.76 -11.23 13.50
N TYR A 15 2.20 -10.04 13.25
CA TYR A 15 0.78 -9.79 13.03
C TYR A 15 0.25 -10.36 11.70
N LEU A 16 1.12 -10.78 10.78
CA LEU A 16 0.71 -11.43 9.52
C LEU A 16 -0.06 -12.73 9.80
N ALA A 17 0.25 -13.41 10.91
CA ALA A 17 -0.50 -14.59 11.36
C ALA A 17 -1.95 -14.29 11.78
N LEU A 18 -2.31 -13.02 11.96
CA LEU A 18 -3.68 -12.61 12.28
C LEU A 18 -4.56 -12.51 11.02
N MET A 19 -3.98 -12.47 9.82
CA MET A 19 -4.70 -12.41 8.54
C MET A 19 -5.33 -13.77 8.19
N ALA A 20 -6.47 -13.78 7.49
CA ALA A 20 -7.22 -15.00 7.19
C ALA A 20 -7.98 -14.97 5.85
N PRO A 21 -8.30 -16.14 5.24
CA PRO A 21 -7.47 -17.35 5.29
C PRO A 21 -6.07 -17.06 4.70
N ASN A 22 -5.16 -18.04 4.65
CA ASN A 22 -3.80 -17.87 4.09
C ASN A 22 -3.62 -18.73 2.84
N LEU A 23 -4.65 -18.77 1.98
CA LEU A 23 -4.69 -19.61 0.78
C LEU A 23 -4.81 -18.73 -0.46
N LYS A 24 -3.78 -18.76 -1.30
CA LYS A 24 -3.79 -18.15 -2.63
C LYS A 24 -4.40 -19.16 -3.59
N GLY A 25 -5.69 -19.00 -3.90
CA GLY A 25 -6.38 -19.86 -4.86
C GLY A 25 -6.04 -19.48 -6.31
N PRO A 26 -6.58 -20.23 -7.30
CA PRO A 26 -6.21 -20.08 -8.71
C PRO A 26 -6.53 -18.70 -9.31
N ASN A 27 -7.43 -17.94 -8.67
CA ASN A 27 -7.86 -16.62 -9.13
C ASN A 27 -7.52 -15.47 -8.15
N TYR A 28 -7.19 -15.76 -6.87
CA TYR A 28 -7.08 -14.75 -5.81
C TYR A 28 -6.23 -15.19 -4.62
N ALA A 29 -5.39 -14.28 -4.11
CA ALA A 29 -4.86 -14.35 -2.74
C ALA A 29 -5.95 -14.00 -1.72
N TRP A 30 -6.55 -15.00 -1.08
CA TRP A 30 -7.39 -14.73 0.08
C TRP A 30 -6.46 -14.45 1.24
N LEU A 31 -6.17 -13.18 1.48
CA LEU A 31 -5.47 -12.67 2.63
C LEU A 31 -6.23 -11.43 3.11
N ASP A 32 -7.14 -11.62 4.07
CA ASP A 32 -7.92 -10.53 4.64
C ASP A 32 -7.18 -9.93 5.85
N PRO A 33 -6.70 -8.68 5.76
CA PRO A 33 -6.06 -7.99 6.86
C PRO A 33 -7.06 -7.44 7.89
N SER A 34 -8.37 -7.59 7.70
CA SER A 34 -9.40 -7.06 8.61
C SER A 34 -9.19 -7.50 10.07
N ARG A 35 -8.83 -8.76 10.30
CA ARG A 35 -8.57 -9.27 11.66
C ARG A 35 -7.29 -8.70 12.27
N LEU A 36 -6.27 -8.40 11.46
CA LEU A 36 -5.09 -7.65 11.89
C LEU A 36 -5.50 -6.24 12.33
N TYR A 37 -6.36 -5.56 11.57
CA TYR A 37 -6.83 -4.21 11.90
C TYR A 37 -7.63 -4.16 13.20
N CYS A 38 -8.38 -5.22 13.52
CA CYS A 38 -9.09 -5.35 14.79
C CYS A 38 -8.17 -5.57 16.00
N HIS A 39 -6.91 -5.97 15.78
CA HIS A 39 -5.96 -6.22 16.86
C HIS A 39 -5.18 -4.95 17.20
N PRO A 40 -5.33 -4.37 18.40
CA PRO A 40 -4.82 -3.03 18.71
C PRO A 40 -3.30 -2.90 18.54
N GLN A 41 -2.54 -3.88 19.06
CA GLN A 41 -1.08 -3.90 18.89
C GLN A 41 -0.66 -4.29 17.47
N GLY A 42 -1.48 -5.09 16.77
CA GLY A 42 -1.13 -5.61 15.46
C GLY A 42 -1.19 -4.51 14.40
N LEU A 43 -2.23 -3.68 14.44
CA LEU A 43 -2.33 -2.49 13.60
C LEU A 43 -1.20 -1.50 13.87
N GLN A 44 -0.89 -1.23 15.15
CA GLN A 44 0.19 -0.30 15.52
C GLN A 44 1.55 -0.78 15.04
N ASP A 45 1.90 -2.04 15.30
CA ASP A 45 3.17 -2.62 14.87
C ASP A 45 3.26 -2.68 13.34
N CYS A 46 2.14 -2.98 12.66
CA CYS A 46 2.09 -2.98 11.20
C CYS A 46 2.35 -1.60 10.60
N VAL A 47 1.71 -0.56 11.12
CA VAL A 47 1.94 0.82 10.64
C VAL A 47 3.36 1.27 10.96
N ALA A 48 3.89 0.91 12.13
CA ALA A 48 5.27 1.21 12.50
C ALA A 48 6.28 0.55 11.54
N ASP A 49 6.10 -0.74 11.22
CA ASP A 49 6.93 -1.48 10.28
C ASP A 49 6.84 -0.90 8.86
N LEU A 50 5.65 -0.48 8.41
CA LEU A 50 5.46 0.20 7.12
C LEU A 50 6.23 1.52 7.05
N LEU A 51 6.21 2.31 8.13
CA LEU A 51 6.81 3.64 8.17
C LEU A 51 8.31 3.65 8.50
N GLN A 52 8.85 2.56 9.05
CA GLN A 52 10.25 2.50 9.49
C GLN A 52 11.26 2.93 8.41
N PRO A 53 11.16 2.48 7.14
CA PRO A 53 12.09 2.91 6.11
C PRO A 53 11.98 4.40 5.75
N PHE A 54 10.86 5.04 6.05
CA PHE A 54 10.58 6.45 5.76
C PHE A 54 10.79 7.36 6.99
N GLN A 55 11.52 6.90 8.02
CA GLN A 55 11.87 7.76 9.14
C GLN A 55 12.85 8.85 8.70
N GLY A 56 12.54 10.11 9.01
CA GLY A 56 13.33 11.27 8.60
C GLY A 56 13.04 11.76 7.18
N ASP A 57 12.25 11.01 6.43
CA ASP A 57 11.79 11.41 5.11
C ASP A 57 10.77 12.56 5.22
N ALA A 58 10.95 13.56 4.37
CA ALA A 58 10.04 14.68 4.28
C ALA A 58 8.84 14.33 3.38
N ILE A 59 7.83 13.71 3.99
CA ILE A 59 6.52 13.41 3.39
C ILE A 59 5.56 14.59 3.64
N ASP A 60 4.85 15.03 2.60
CA ASP A 60 3.84 16.09 2.71
C ASP A 60 2.42 15.55 2.83
N LEU A 61 2.14 14.44 2.13
CA LEU A 61 0.83 13.82 2.05
C LEU A 61 0.95 12.29 2.03
N VAL A 62 -0.03 11.59 2.60
CA VAL A 62 -0.14 10.14 2.46
C VAL A 62 -1.35 9.84 1.59
N ALA A 63 -1.21 8.99 0.59
CA ALA A 63 -2.31 8.55 -0.24
C ALA A 63 -2.56 7.05 -0.10
N GLY A 64 -3.81 6.67 0.13
CA GLY A 64 -4.24 5.28 0.20
C GLY A 64 -4.87 4.83 -1.11
N VAL A 65 -4.58 3.61 -1.54
CA VAL A 65 -5.17 2.98 -2.74
C VAL A 65 -6.39 2.13 -2.35
N ASP A 66 -7.45 2.23 -3.15
CA ASP A 66 -8.77 1.67 -2.84
C ASP A 66 -8.81 0.16 -2.55
N ALA A 67 -9.60 -0.33 -1.59
CA ALA A 67 -10.22 0.40 -0.47
C ALA A 67 -9.50 0.09 0.85
N MET A 68 -8.86 -1.08 0.94
CA MET A 68 -8.19 -1.52 2.16
C MET A 68 -6.90 -0.73 2.44
N GLY A 69 -6.27 -0.15 1.42
CA GLY A 69 -5.17 0.80 1.60
C GLY A 69 -5.57 2.06 2.36
N PHE A 70 -6.86 2.41 2.45
CA PHE A 70 -7.29 3.60 3.21
C PHE A 70 -7.09 3.44 4.71
N ILE A 71 -7.27 2.23 5.26
CA ILE A 71 -7.12 1.97 6.69
C ILE A 71 -5.67 2.21 7.11
N LEU A 72 -4.75 1.57 6.38
CA LEU A 72 -3.31 1.71 6.61
C LEU A 72 -2.82 3.11 6.27
N GLY A 73 -3.27 3.69 5.15
CA GLY A 73 -2.88 5.02 4.72
C GLY A 73 -3.35 6.11 5.68
N ALA A 74 -4.57 6.03 6.21
CA ALA A 74 -5.07 6.98 7.20
C ALA A 74 -4.33 6.83 8.55
N ALA A 75 -4.06 5.60 8.99
CA ALA A 75 -3.28 5.36 10.20
C ALA A 75 -1.83 5.86 10.06
N ALA A 76 -1.21 5.65 8.89
CA ALA A 76 0.11 6.18 8.56
C ALA A 76 0.12 7.71 8.51
N ALA A 77 -0.88 8.33 7.87
CA ALA A 77 -1.05 9.79 7.83
C ALA A 77 -1.16 10.38 9.23
N ALA A 78 -1.99 9.78 10.10
CA ALA A 78 -2.16 10.20 11.48
C ALA A 78 -0.84 10.09 12.27
N THR A 79 -0.11 8.98 12.09
CA THR A 79 1.19 8.74 12.75
C THR A 79 2.24 9.78 12.31
N LEU A 80 2.28 10.12 11.02
CA LEU A 80 3.17 11.12 10.45
C LEU A 80 2.70 12.57 10.65
N ARG A 81 1.49 12.77 11.19
CA ARG A 81 0.81 14.07 11.30
C ARG A 81 0.69 14.78 9.94
N LYS A 82 0.20 14.06 8.94
CA LYS A 82 0.00 14.52 7.55
C LYS A 82 -1.46 14.38 7.14
N GLY A 83 -1.80 15.02 6.01
CA GLY A 83 -3.09 14.82 5.37
C GLY A 83 -3.18 13.43 4.72
N PHE A 84 -4.41 13.02 4.41
CA PHE A 84 -4.72 11.78 3.71
C PHE A 84 -5.45 12.04 2.39
N LEU A 85 -5.07 11.34 1.33
CA LEU A 85 -5.68 11.40 0.00
C LEU A 85 -6.15 10.01 -0.44
N ALA A 86 -7.42 9.90 -0.84
CA ALA A 86 -7.95 8.65 -1.38
C ALA A 86 -7.75 8.60 -2.90
N ILE A 87 -7.13 7.52 -3.39
CA ILE A 87 -7.08 7.15 -4.81
C ILE A 87 -8.07 6.00 -4.99
N ARG A 88 -9.13 6.23 -5.76
CA ARG A 88 -10.33 5.39 -5.81
C ARG A 88 -10.50 4.68 -7.16
N LYS A 89 -11.24 3.57 -7.20
CA LYS A 89 -11.79 3.09 -8.48
C LYS A 89 -12.77 4.13 -9.04
N ALA A 90 -12.91 4.17 -10.36
CA ALA A 90 -13.70 5.18 -11.04
C ALA A 90 -15.17 5.24 -10.62
N GLY A 91 -15.74 6.45 -10.63
CA GLY A 91 -17.15 6.69 -10.33
C GLY A 91 -17.48 6.87 -8.84
N HIS A 92 -16.47 6.89 -7.97
CA HIS A 92 -16.64 7.02 -6.53
C HIS A 92 -16.30 8.41 -5.96
N LEU A 93 -15.73 9.32 -6.76
CA LEU A 93 -15.41 10.68 -6.35
C LEU A 93 -16.42 11.66 -6.98
N CYS A 94 -17.03 12.51 -6.15
CA CYS A 94 -18.03 13.50 -6.57
C CYS A 94 -17.40 14.89 -6.87
N VAL A 95 -16.17 14.90 -7.37
CA VAL A 95 -15.37 16.10 -7.64
C VAL A 95 -14.64 15.95 -8.98
N GLN A 96 -13.96 16.98 -9.45
CA GLN A 96 -13.09 16.86 -10.61
C GLN A 96 -11.94 15.87 -10.35
N THR A 97 -11.78 14.91 -11.25
CA THR A 97 -10.80 13.83 -11.13
C THR A 97 -9.87 13.77 -12.34
N ALA A 98 -8.67 13.23 -12.11
CA ALA A 98 -7.85 12.64 -13.14
C ALA A 98 -8.01 11.11 -13.09
N ALA A 99 -8.01 10.46 -14.24
CA ALA A 99 -8.25 9.02 -14.39
C ALA A 99 -7.07 8.31 -15.05
N GLN A 100 -6.77 7.08 -14.62
CA GLN A 100 -5.73 6.23 -15.21
C GLN A 100 -6.27 4.82 -15.40
N PRO A 101 -6.32 4.32 -16.66
CA PRO A 101 -6.69 2.93 -16.91
C PRO A 101 -5.59 1.99 -16.45
N TYR A 102 -5.97 0.79 -16.05
CA TYR A 102 -5.06 -0.30 -15.71
C TYR A 102 -5.71 -1.65 -15.96
N THR A 103 -4.89 -2.64 -16.24
CA THR A 103 -5.33 -4.04 -16.36
C THR A 103 -5.25 -4.70 -14.99
N ASP A 104 -6.38 -5.22 -14.51
CA ASP A 104 -6.39 -5.99 -13.26
C ASP A 104 -5.90 -7.44 -13.47
N TYR A 105 -5.82 -8.19 -12.36
CA TYR A 105 -5.40 -9.59 -12.38
C TYR A 105 -6.30 -10.50 -13.24
N SER A 106 -7.54 -10.07 -13.56
CA SER A 106 -8.48 -10.82 -14.42
C SER A 106 -8.33 -10.48 -15.91
N GLY A 107 -7.38 -9.60 -16.26
CA GLY A 107 -7.19 -9.10 -17.62
C GLY A 107 -8.23 -8.06 -18.05
N ARG A 108 -9.04 -7.55 -17.12
CA ARG A 108 -10.06 -6.53 -17.41
C ARG A 108 -9.48 -5.15 -17.22
N GLU A 109 -9.84 -4.25 -18.13
CA GLU A 109 -9.53 -2.83 -17.98
C GLU A 109 -10.41 -2.23 -16.88
N LYS A 110 -9.77 -1.58 -15.92
CA LYS A 110 -10.36 -0.82 -14.83
C LYS A 110 -9.73 0.57 -14.83
N VAL A 111 -10.34 1.50 -14.10
CA VAL A 111 -9.89 2.88 -14.04
C VAL A 111 -9.73 3.30 -12.58
N MET A 112 -8.58 3.86 -12.24
CA MET A 112 -8.34 4.56 -10.98
C MET A 112 -8.52 6.06 -11.17
N GLU A 113 -9.00 6.74 -10.14
CA GLU A 113 -9.26 8.17 -10.12
C GLU A 113 -8.72 8.81 -8.84
N VAL A 114 -8.28 10.05 -8.96
CA VAL A 114 -7.89 10.91 -7.84
C VAL A 114 -8.39 12.33 -8.08
N ARG A 115 -8.77 13.04 -7.01
CA ARG A 115 -9.15 14.46 -7.11
C ARG A 115 -7.95 15.31 -7.54
N THR A 116 -8.16 16.27 -8.43
CA THR A 116 -7.08 17.05 -9.05
C THR A 116 -6.58 18.22 -8.21
N ASP A 117 -7.41 18.72 -7.29
CA ASP A 117 -7.15 19.90 -6.47
C ASP A 117 -6.34 19.62 -5.19
N ALA A 118 -5.95 18.36 -4.96
CA ALA A 118 -5.17 17.94 -3.80
C ALA A 118 -3.68 17.70 -4.08
N ILE A 119 -3.29 17.68 -5.36
CA ILE A 119 -1.90 17.41 -5.79
C ILE A 119 -1.36 18.65 -6.49
N SER A 120 -0.21 19.13 -6.02
CA SER A 120 0.52 20.25 -6.61
C SER A 120 1.91 19.79 -7.05
N PRO A 121 2.54 20.44 -8.05
CA PRO A 121 3.90 20.13 -8.46
C PRO A 121 4.87 20.12 -7.28
N GLY A 122 5.65 19.04 -7.16
CA GLY A 122 6.65 18.85 -6.09
C GLY A 122 6.09 18.32 -4.77
N LEU A 123 4.77 18.11 -4.65
CA LEU A 123 4.17 17.57 -3.44
C LEU A 123 4.62 16.13 -3.23
N ARG A 124 5.23 15.84 -2.08
CA ARG A 124 5.84 14.54 -1.77
C ARG A 124 4.81 13.61 -1.14
N ILE A 125 4.44 12.55 -1.86
CA ILE A 125 3.32 11.67 -1.51
C ILE A 125 3.82 10.26 -1.21
N LEU A 126 3.55 9.76 -0.01
CA LEU A 126 3.72 8.34 0.32
C LEU A 126 2.47 7.57 -0.13
N LEU A 127 2.63 6.61 -1.04
CA LEU A 127 1.55 5.70 -1.42
C LEU A 127 1.47 4.51 -0.47
N VAL A 128 0.27 4.19 -0.03
CA VAL A 128 0.01 3.08 0.91
C VAL A 128 -1.08 2.17 0.36
N ASP A 129 -0.83 0.88 0.38
CA ASP A 129 -1.82 -0.16 0.11
C ASP A 129 -1.65 -1.32 1.11
N GLN A 130 -2.54 -2.29 1.10
CA GLN A 130 -2.34 -3.53 1.84
C GLN A 130 -1.57 -4.56 0.99
N TRP A 131 -1.84 -4.66 -0.31
CA TRP A 131 -1.27 -5.72 -1.14
C TRP A 131 -1.02 -5.29 -2.56
N VAL A 132 0.23 -5.48 -3.00
CA VAL A 132 0.63 -5.31 -4.39
C VAL A 132 0.81 -6.69 -5.01
N GLU A 133 -0.24 -7.20 -5.65
CA GLU A 133 -0.24 -8.50 -6.34
C GLU A 133 0.42 -8.38 -7.71
N THR A 134 -0.34 -8.01 -8.76
CA THR A 134 0.22 -7.80 -10.12
C THR A 134 0.97 -6.48 -10.27
N GLY A 135 0.75 -5.54 -9.35
CA GLY A 135 1.27 -4.17 -9.42
C GLY A 135 0.42 -3.18 -10.21
N GLY A 136 -0.63 -3.63 -10.92
CA GLY A 136 -1.43 -2.79 -11.81
C GLY A 136 -2.06 -1.57 -11.12
N THR A 137 -2.77 -1.78 -10.00
CA THR A 137 -3.44 -0.69 -9.27
C THR A 137 -2.44 0.31 -8.70
N MET A 138 -1.35 -0.17 -8.09
CA MET A 138 -0.32 0.69 -7.50
C MET A 138 0.40 1.50 -8.58
N ARG A 139 0.72 0.88 -9.72
CA ARG A 139 1.32 1.58 -10.87
C ARG A 139 0.38 2.67 -11.41
N ALA A 140 -0.91 2.39 -11.54
CA ALA A 140 -1.88 3.39 -11.96
C ALA A 140 -1.96 4.57 -10.98
N ALA A 141 -1.89 4.29 -9.67
CA ALA A 141 -1.84 5.32 -8.62
C ALA A 141 -0.56 6.18 -8.72
N ILE A 142 0.60 5.55 -8.95
CA ILE A 142 1.88 6.25 -9.19
C ILE A 142 1.76 7.17 -10.39
N GLU A 143 1.33 6.64 -11.54
CA GLU A 143 1.20 7.39 -12.80
C GLU A 143 0.21 8.56 -12.66
N LEU A 144 -0.88 8.39 -11.91
CA LEU A 144 -1.82 9.47 -11.59
C LEU A 144 -1.15 10.60 -10.82
N VAL A 145 -0.44 10.27 -9.75
CA VAL A 145 0.21 11.25 -8.88
C VAL A 145 1.30 12.01 -9.66
N GLU A 146 2.17 11.28 -10.36
CA GLU A 146 3.27 11.87 -11.13
C GLU A 146 2.78 12.75 -12.26
N ARG A 147 1.71 12.36 -12.97
CA ARG A 147 1.11 13.18 -14.03
C ARG A 147 0.53 14.50 -13.50
N LEU A 148 0.06 14.52 -12.26
CA LEU A 148 -0.39 15.73 -11.58
C LEU A 148 0.75 16.55 -10.96
N GLY A 149 2.01 16.13 -11.18
CA GLY A 149 3.21 16.79 -10.68
C GLY A 149 3.60 16.40 -9.25
N GLY A 150 2.85 15.50 -8.60
CA GLY A 150 3.25 14.93 -7.32
C GLY A 150 4.48 14.04 -7.46
N VAL A 151 5.17 13.81 -6.35
CA VAL A 151 6.41 13.05 -6.31
C VAL A 151 6.21 11.82 -5.42
N VAL A 152 6.25 10.62 -6.02
CA VAL A 152 6.17 9.34 -5.29
C VAL A 152 7.56 8.78 -5.00
N ALA A 153 8.47 8.79 -5.97
CA ALA A 153 9.92 8.72 -5.79
C ALA A 153 10.60 9.07 -7.11
N ALA A 154 11.78 9.68 -7.06
CA ALA A 154 12.66 9.82 -8.22
C ALA A 154 14.09 9.45 -7.77
N PRO A 155 14.97 8.98 -8.69
CA PRO A 155 16.04 8.06 -8.32
C PRO A 155 17.02 8.66 -7.31
N LEU A 156 17.28 7.86 -6.27
CA LEU A 156 18.32 7.95 -5.24
C LEU A 156 18.32 9.10 -4.22
N CYS A 157 17.52 10.17 -4.37
CA CYS A 157 17.61 11.30 -3.42
C CYS A 157 16.26 11.90 -2.95
N VAL A 158 15.13 11.26 -3.23
CA VAL A 158 13.81 11.79 -2.84
C VAL A 158 13.24 11.06 -1.61
N PRO A 159 12.65 11.77 -0.63
CA PRO A 159 12.26 11.22 0.65
C PRO A 159 10.82 10.64 0.65
N THR A 160 10.41 9.89 -0.36
CA THR A 160 9.07 9.25 -0.39
C THR A 160 9.12 7.91 -1.12
N GLY A 161 7.98 7.19 -1.15
CA GLY A 161 7.90 5.93 -1.89
C GLY A 161 6.57 5.23 -1.77
N VAL A 162 6.63 3.89 -1.74
CA VAL A 162 5.49 2.99 -1.67
C VAL A 162 5.58 2.11 -0.42
N ALA A 163 4.49 1.97 0.32
CA ALA A 163 4.39 1.06 1.46
C ALA A 163 3.20 0.10 1.28
N ALA A 164 3.41 -1.19 1.50
CA ALA A 164 2.32 -2.15 1.55
C ALA A 164 2.58 -3.29 2.52
N ILE A 165 1.55 -3.97 3.05
CA ILE A 165 1.77 -5.16 3.90
C ILE A 165 2.60 -6.18 3.12
N CYS A 166 2.21 -6.44 1.87
CA CYS A 166 2.94 -7.30 0.95
C CYS A 166 3.14 -6.64 -0.41
N ILE A 167 4.33 -6.81 -0.96
CA ILE A 167 4.64 -6.57 -2.37
C ILE A 167 5.14 -7.90 -2.93
N GLU A 168 4.43 -8.46 -3.90
CA GLU A 168 4.83 -9.73 -4.51
C GLU A 168 5.98 -9.54 -5.51
N ASN A 169 6.74 -10.60 -5.76
CA ASN A 169 7.77 -10.63 -6.80
C ASN A 169 7.21 -10.82 -8.22
N SER A 170 6.02 -10.27 -8.49
CA SER A 170 5.41 -10.18 -9.81
C SER A 170 6.18 -9.19 -10.70
N GLU A 171 5.86 -9.14 -11.99
CA GLU A 171 6.46 -8.17 -12.92
C GLU A 171 6.26 -6.72 -12.42
N GLY A 172 5.02 -6.35 -12.04
CA GLY A 172 4.72 -5.02 -11.52
C GLY A 172 5.31 -4.78 -10.14
N GLY A 173 5.32 -5.77 -9.25
CA GLY A 173 5.94 -5.65 -7.93
C GLY A 173 7.45 -5.43 -7.99
N LYS A 174 8.15 -6.12 -8.90
CA LYS A 174 9.57 -5.87 -9.19
C LYS A 174 9.79 -4.49 -9.81
N TRP A 175 8.96 -4.10 -10.79
CA TRP A 175 9.03 -2.79 -11.42
C TRP A 175 8.95 -1.65 -10.39
N ILE A 176 8.07 -1.78 -9.39
CA ILE A 176 7.92 -0.82 -8.29
C ILE A 176 9.18 -0.81 -7.42
N GLN A 177 9.65 -1.98 -6.97
CA GLN A 177 10.81 -2.09 -6.08
C GLN A 177 12.12 -1.60 -6.71
N GLU A 178 12.27 -1.71 -8.04
CA GLU A 178 13.45 -1.23 -8.78
C GLU A 178 13.48 0.30 -8.92
N ARG A 179 12.31 0.97 -8.88
CA ARG A 179 12.17 2.40 -9.23
C ARG A 179 11.87 3.28 -8.01
N TYR A 180 11.22 2.71 -7.01
CA TYR A 180 10.70 3.45 -5.86
C TYR A 180 11.28 2.88 -4.57
N LYS A 181 11.54 3.76 -3.60
CA LYS A 181 11.80 3.34 -2.22
C LYS A 181 10.57 2.58 -1.72
N CYS A 182 10.76 1.35 -1.28
CA CYS A 182 9.66 0.49 -0.86
C CYS A 182 9.78 0.07 0.60
N SER A 183 8.62 -0.08 1.26
CA SER A 183 8.49 -0.73 2.56
C SER A 183 7.43 -1.82 2.50
N HIS A 184 7.75 -2.99 3.07
CA HIS A 184 6.77 -4.03 3.29
C HIS A 184 6.99 -4.81 4.58
N CYS A 185 5.93 -5.46 5.04
CA CYS A 185 5.88 -6.17 6.32
C CYS A 185 6.35 -7.61 6.21
N VAL A 186 6.29 -8.21 5.01
CA VAL A 186 6.67 -9.61 4.77
C VAL A 186 8.18 -9.84 4.95
N PRO A 187 8.62 -10.69 5.89
CA PRO A 187 10.02 -11.08 6.02
C PRO A 187 10.47 -11.96 4.84
N PRO A 188 11.75 -11.93 4.43
CA PRO A 188 12.26 -12.70 3.28
C PRO A 188 11.94 -14.19 3.34
N ARG A 189 11.98 -14.80 4.54
CA ARG A 189 11.66 -16.22 4.76
C ARG A 189 10.20 -16.60 4.44
N LEU A 190 9.28 -15.62 4.46
CA LEU A 190 7.87 -15.82 4.17
C LEU A 190 7.50 -15.43 2.73
N GLN A 191 8.34 -14.65 2.03
CA GLN A 191 8.08 -14.14 0.69
C GLN A 191 7.64 -15.23 -0.31
N PRO A 192 8.28 -16.42 -0.40
CA PRO A 192 7.86 -17.45 -1.35
C PRO A 192 6.41 -17.93 -1.17
N ARG A 193 5.85 -17.83 0.05
CA ARG A 193 4.46 -18.21 0.32
C ARG A 193 3.44 -17.21 -0.25
N PHE A 194 3.87 -15.96 -0.43
CA PHE A 194 3.04 -14.89 -0.97
C PHE A 194 3.17 -14.79 -2.50
N ASP A 195 4.33 -15.15 -3.03
CA ASP A 195 4.56 -15.17 -4.48
C ASP A 195 3.85 -16.35 -5.18
N GLN A 196 3.66 -17.49 -4.51
CA GLN A 196 3.10 -18.71 -5.10
C GLN A 196 1.57 -18.75 -5.04
N HIS A 197 0.91 -18.97 -6.18
CA HIS A 197 -0.49 -19.41 -6.23
C HIS A 197 -0.55 -20.92 -5.98
N GLN A 198 -1.40 -21.36 -5.05
CA GLN A 198 -1.68 -22.78 -4.79
C GLN A 198 -2.81 -23.30 -5.69
#